data_AF-A0A2I0PNN6-F1
#
_entry.id   AF-A0A2I0PNN6-F1
#
_cell.length_a   1.000
_cell.length_b   1.000
_cell.length_c   1.000
_cell.angle_alpha   90.00
_cell.angle_beta   90.00
_cell.angle_gamma   90.00
#
_symmetry.space_group_name_H-M   'P 1'
#
loop_
_entity.id
_entity.type
_entity.pdbx_description
1 polymer ?
#
loop_
_entity_poly.entity_id
_entity_poly.type
_entity_poly.pdbx_seq_one_letter_code
_entity_poly.pdbx_strand_id
1 'polypeptide(L)'
;MVTIKCVNCGNEYQLKKGKIPSDLQCECGGKLKVNIVPKNYHTNTDHNQTKTQKSYKTNLKPCKTCGREISTNARKCPHCGERNPTTPYFKDMNTGEKGVEVIVTIVVIIIAIIISIFILLLC
;
A
#
# COMPACT_ATOMS: atom_id res chain seq x y z
N MET A 1 -32.65 11.14 -21.00
CA MET A 1 -32.38 11.66 -19.65
C MET A 1 -31.61 10.59 -18.91
N VAL A 2 -30.51 10.94 -18.24
CA VAL A 2 -29.70 9.98 -17.47
C VAL A 2 -30.00 10.22 -16.01
N THR A 3 -30.48 9.19 -15.33
CA THR A 3 -30.79 9.24 -13.89
C THR A 3 -29.69 8.53 -13.11
N ILE A 4 -29.18 9.21 -12.10
CA ILE A 4 -28.11 8.72 -11.23
C ILE A 4 -28.67 8.58 -9.83
N LYS A 5 -28.49 7.40 -9.22
CA LYS A 5 -28.95 7.12 -7.85
C LYS A 5 -27.77 6.90 -6.91
N CYS A 6 -27.82 7.50 -5.73
CA CYS A 6 -26.84 7.22 -4.69
C CYS A 6 -27.13 5.86 -4.05
N VAL A 7 -26.10 5.02 -3.93
CA VAL A 7 -26.22 3.68 -3.32
C VAL A 7 -26.38 3.77 -1.80
N ASN A 8 -25.88 4.83 -1.20
CA ASN A 8 -25.85 4.98 0.25
C ASN A 8 -27.12 5.66 0.80
N CYS A 9 -27.59 6.75 0.17
CA CYS A 9 -28.79 7.47 0.65
C CYS A 9 -30.03 7.27 -0.23
N GLY A 10 -29.89 6.68 -1.42
CA GLY A 10 -31.02 6.47 -2.34
C GLY A 10 -31.47 7.70 -3.13
N ASN A 11 -30.85 8.87 -2.95
CA ASN A 11 -31.21 10.09 -3.71
C ASN A 11 -30.99 9.91 -5.22
N GLU A 12 -31.90 10.46 -6.01
CA GLU A 12 -31.87 10.39 -7.48
C GLU A 12 -31.64 11.77 -8.10
N TYR A 13 -30.78 11.84 -9.11
CA TYR A 13 -30.37 13.07 -9.78
C TYR A 13 -30.54 12.93 -11.30
N GLN A 14 -31.15 13.91 -11.94
CA GLN A 14 -31.35 13.93 -13.39
C GLN A 14 -30.33 14.83 -14.08
N LEU A 15 -29.48 14.24 -14.93
CA LEU A 15 -28.52 14.99 -15.74
C LEU A 15 -29.18 15.50 -17.04
N LYS A 16 -29.14 16.82 -17.24
CA LYS A 16 -29.51 17.45 -18.52
C LYS A 16 -28.39 17.24 -19.55
N LYS A 17 -28.75 17.02 -20.82
CA LYS A 17 -27.81 16.78 -21.93
C LYS A 17 -26.77 17.90 -21.99
N GLY A 18 -25.49 17.54 -22.00
CA GLY A 18 -24.38 18.47 -22.20
C GLY A 18 -23.59 18.88 -20.95
N LYS A 19 -23.89 18.34 -19.76
CA LYS A 19 -23.02 18.52 -18.57
C LYS A 19 -22.24 17.26 -18.25
N ILE A 20 -20.94 17.43 -18.00
CA ILE A 20 -19.99 16.37 -17.65
C ILE A 20 -20.32 15.89 -16.22
N PRO A 21 -20.48 14.58 -15.97
CA PRO A 21 -20.94 14.03 -14.68
C PRO A 21 -19.89 14.10 -13.55
N SER A 22 -18.71 14.65 -13.82
CA SER A 22 -17.56 14.67 -12.91
C SER A 22 -17.74 15.58 -11.69
N ASP A 23 -18.71 16.51 -11.73
CA ASP A 23 -18.94 17.48 -10.64
C ASP A 23 -20.08 17.08 -9.70
N LEU A 24 -20.79 15.98 -10.00
CA LEU A 24 -21.94 15.58 -9.20
C LEU A 24 -21.52 14.61 -8.10
N GLN A 25 -21.30 15.17 -6.91
CA GLN A 25 -21.02 14.39 -5.70
C GLN A 25 -22.28 14.37 -4.84
N CYS A 26 -22.69 13.19 -4.36
CA CYS A 26 -23.78 13.12 -3.39
C CYS A 26 -23.36 13.94 -2.16
N GLU A 27 -24.25 14.79 -1.64
CA GLU A 27 -24.01 15.53 -0.37
C GLU A 27 -23.71 14.57 0.79
N CYS A 28 -24.20 13.33 0.70
CA CYS A 28 -23.91 12.25 1.63
C CYS A 28 -22.49 11.66 1.51
N GLY A 29 -21.67 12.09 0.55
CA GLY A 29 -20.35 11.50 0.22
C GLY A 29 -20.39 10.10 -0.39
N GLY A 30 -21.61 9.56 -0.61
CA GLY A 30 -21.84 8.20 -1.10
C GLY A 30 -21.56 8.02 -2.59
N LYS A 31 -21.36 6.76 -2.99
CA LYS A 31 -21.10 6.41 -4.39
C LYS A 31 -22.38 6.47 -5.20
N LEU A 32 -22.32 7.19 -6.31
CA LEU A 32 -23.40 7.28 -7.28
C LEU A 32 -23.32 6.11 -8.27
N LYS A 33 -24.46 5.44 -8.52
CA LYS A 33 -24.64 4.44 -9.58
C LYS A 33 -25.60 5.00 -10.63
N VAL A 34 -25.16 5.02 -11.88
CA VAL A 34 -26.02 5.38 -13.02
C VAL A 34 -26.93 4.20 -13.31
N ASN A 35 -28.25 4.37 -13.17
CA ASN A 35 -29.16 3.22 -13.23
C ASN A 35 -29.91 3.07 -14.55
N ILE A 36 -29.74 3.97 -15.53
CA ILE A 36 -30.32 3.78 -16.86
C ILE A 36 -29.41 4.43 -17.92
N VAL A 37 -28.83 3.59 -18.78
CA VAL A 37 -28.14 4.01 -20.01
C VAL A 37 -28.98 3.49 -21.18
N PRO A 38 -29.51 4.34 -22.07
CA PRO A 38 -30.04 3.85 -23.35
C PRO A 38 -28.89 3.18 -24.11
N LYS A 39 -29.16 2.07 -24.79
CA LYS A 39 -28.18 1.14 -25.43
C LYS A 39 -27.13 1.75 -26.37
N ASN A 40 -27.11 3.07 -26.57
CA ASN A 40 -26.18 3.81 -27.42
C ASN A 40 -25.46 4.93 -26.63
N TYR A 41 -24.69 4.57 -25.60
CA TYR A 41 -23.69 5.47 -25.03
C TYR A 41 -22.37 4.71 -24.85
N HIS A 42 -21.47 4.86 -25.82
CA HIS A 42 -20.07 4.53 -25.66
C HIS A 42 -19.43 5.57 -24.75
N THR A 43 -18.86 5.11 -23.63
CA THR A 43 -17.82 5.89 -22.93
C THR A 43 -16.49 5.22 -23.21
N ASN A 44 -15.71 5.83 -24.09
CA ASN A 44 -14.28 5.62 -24.11
C ASN A 44 -13.74 6.17 -22.79
N THR A 45 -13.47 5.26 -21.85
CA THR A 45 -12.38 5.46 -20.90
C THR A 45 -11.41 4.34 -21.18
N ASP A 46 -10.42 4.68 -22.00
CA ASP A 46 -9.33 3.82 -22.39
C ASP A 46 -8.51 3.46 -21.15
N HIS A 47 -8.62 2.22 -20.72
CA HIS A 47 -7.50 1.29 -20.82
C HIS A 47 -8.04 -0.11 -21.13
N ASN A 48 -7.94 -0.44 -22.41
CA ASN A 48 -7.99 -1.75 -23.03
C ASN A 48 -7.35 -2.85 -22.16
N GLN A 49 -8.07 -3.95 -21.92
CA GLN A 49 -7.45 -5.27 -22.06
C GLN A 49 -8.48 -6.38 -22.28
N THR A 50 -8.81 -6.57 -23.56
CA THR A 50 -9.07 -7.91 -24.09
C THR A 50 -7.73 -8.66 -24.22
N LYS A 51 -7.75 -9.96 -23.87
CA LYS A 51 -6.73 -11.00 -24.11
C LYS A 51 -5.47 -10.96 -23.24
N THR A 52 -5.51 -11.73 -22.16
CA THR A 52 -4.77 -13.01 -22.05
C THR A 52 -5.26 -13.72 -20.79
N GLN A 53 -5.55 -15.01 -20.88
CA GLN A 53 -5.46 -15.89 -19.72
C GLN A 53 -3.97 -16.03 -19.36
N LYS A 54 -3.36 -14.92 -18.92
CA LYS A 54 -2.05 -14.91 -18.29
C LYS A 54 -2.36 -15.08 -16.83
N SER A 55 -1.91 -16.17 -16.23
CA SER A 55 -2.09 -16.49 -14.80
C SER A 55 -1.74 -15.26 -13.95
N TYR A 56 -2.73 -14.38 -13.72
CA TYR A 56 -2.63 -13.31 -12.74
C TYR A 56 -2.72 -14.09 -11.46
N LYS A 57 -1.55 -14.48 -10.96
CA LYS A 57 -1.37 -15.03 -9.63
C LYS A 57 -2.09 -14.04 -8.74
N THR A 58 -3.31 -14.40 -8.37
CA THR A 58 -4.14 -13.60 -7.52
C THR A 58 -3.35 -13.58 -6.23
N ASN A 59 -2.63 -12.48 -6.00
CA ASN A 59 -1.79 -12.32 -4.84
C ASN A 59 -2.77 -12.05 -3.69
N LEU A 60 -3.51 -13.09 -3.31
CA LEU A 60 -4.19 -13.15 -2.05
C LEU A 60 -3.20 -13.72 -1.06
N LYS A 61 -3.19 -13.11 0.12
CA LYS A 61 -2.57 -13.67 1.30
C LYS A 61 -3.66 -13.89 2.33
N PRO A 62 -3.54 -14.95 3.14
CA PRO A 62 -4.42 -15.09 4.29
C PRO A 62 -4.19 -13.89 5.22
N CYS A 63 -5.27 -13.32 5.74
CA CYS A 63 -5.18 -12.35 6.81
C CYS A 63 -4.51 -12.98 8.03
N LYS A 64 -3.47 -12.35 8.57
CA LYS A 64 -2.77 -12.82 9.76
C LYS A 64 -3.67 -13.04 11.00
N THR A 65 -4.82 -12.38 11.05
CA THR A 65 -5.72 -12.41 12.22
C THR A 65 -6.89 -13.38 12.04
N CYS A 66 -7.52 -13.41 10.86
CA CYS A 66 -8.73 -14.23 10.64
C CYS A 66 -8.57 -15.36 9.62
N GLY A 67 -7.39 -15.49 9.00
CA GLY A 67 -7.07 -16.55 8.05
C GLY A 67 -7.72 -16.45 6.67
N ARG A 68 -8.70 -15.55 6.48
CA ARG A 68 -9.41 -15.41 5.19
C ARG A 68 -8.51 -14.78 4.13
N GLU A 69 -8.67 -15.22 2.89
CA GLU A 69 -7.92 -14.73 1.75
C GLU A 69 -8.30 -13.29 1.42
N ILE A 70 -7.29 -12.44 1.34
CA ILE A 70 -7.45 -11.01 1.04
C ILE A 70 -6.33 -10.55 0.11
N SER A 71 -6.57 -9.48 -0.65
CA SER A 71 -5.55 -8.88 -1.51
C SER A 71 -4.27 -8.55 -0.72
N THR A 72 -3.10 -8.85 -1.28
CA THR A 72 -1.79 -8.45 -0.72
C THR A 72 -1.70 -6.96 -0.42
N ASN A 73 -2.42 -6.13 -1.16
CA ASN A 73 -2.42 -4.67 -1.04
C ASN A 73 -3.55 -4.15 -0.12
N ALA A 74 -4.30 -5.04 0.55
CA ALA A 74 -5.36 -4.65 1.45
C ALA A 74 -4.79 -3.92 2.67
N ARG A 75 -5.12 -2.64 2.83
CA ARG A 75 -4.75 -1.83 4.02
C ARG A 75 -5.52 -2.24 5.27
N LYS A 76 -6.73 -2.77 5.09
CA LYS A 76 -7.62 -3.24 6.16
C LYS A 76 -8.32 -4.51 5.71
N CYS A 77 -8.41 -5.50 6.59
CA CYS A 77 -9.15 -6.73 6.31
C CYS A 77 -10.67 -6.43 6.28
N PRO A 78 -11.39 -6.78 5.21
CA PRO A 78 -12.84 -6.58 5.14
C PRO A 78 -13.62 -7.57 6.01
N HIS A 79 -12.97 -8.64 6.48
CA HIS A 79 -13.62 -9.71 7.25
C HIS A 79 -13.55 -9.53 8.76
N CYS A 80 -12.43 -9.01 9.28
CA CYS A 80 -12.22 -8.80 10.71
C CYS A 80 -11.82 -7.38 11.08
N GLY A 81 -11.48 -6.53 10.10
CA GLY A 81 -11.08 -5.14 10.35
C GLY A 81 -9.62 -4.91 10.71
N GLU A 82 -8.78 -5.95 10.73
CA GLU A 82 -7.33 -5.85 10.99
C GLU A 82 -6.65 -4.86 10.04
N ARG A 83 -5.82 -3.95 10.56
CA ARG A 83 -4.99 -3.04 9.75
C ARG A 83 -3.68 -3.71 9.38
N ASN A 84 -3.21 -3.48 8.16
CA ASN A 84 -2.02 -4.16 7.61
C ASN A 84 -2.07 -5.69 7.82
N PRO A 85 -3.11 -6.36 7.29
CA PRO A 85 -3.35 -7.79 7.51
C PRO A 85 -2.39 -8.71 6.75
N THR A 86 -1.62 -8.18 5.79
CA THR A 86 -0.73 -8.94 4.89
C THR A 86 0.76 -8.62 5.04
N THR A 87 1.11 -7.58 5.82
CA THR A 87 2.51 -7.22 6.07
C THR A 87 3.09 -8.17 7.11
N PRO A 88 4.25 -8.81 6.85
CA PRO A 88 4.99 -9.44 7.92
C PRO A 88 5.34 -8.36 8.95
N TYR A 89 5.10 -8.65 10.22
CA TYR A 89 5.46 -7.79 11.33
C TYR A 89 6.99 -7.67 11.36
N PHE A 90 7.53 -6.66 10.68
CA PHE A 90 8.90 -6.25 10.89
C PHE A 90 8.93 -5.60 12.28
N LYS A 91 9.23 -6.41 13.29
CA LYS A 91 9.60 -5.90 14.60
C LYS A 91 10.84 -5.05 14.37
N ASP A 92 10.77 -3.78 14.74
CA ASP A 92 11.81 -2.80 14.53
C ASP A 92 13.11 -3.35 15.12
N MET A 93 14.07 -3.71 14.25
CA MET A 93 15.44 -3.93 14.68
C MET A 93 16.03 -2.55 14.96
N ASN A 94 15.64 -1.97 16.10
CA ASN A 94 16.50 -1.06 16.81
C ASN A 94 17.65 -1.90 17.40
N THR A 95 18.56 -2.35 16.54
CA THR A 95 19.89 -2.83 16.95
C THR A 95 20.86 -1.67 16.74
N GLY A 96 20.61 -0.61 17.51
CA GLY A 96 21.70 0.27 17.93
C GLY A 96 22.68 -0.55 18.77
N GLU A 97 23.94 -0.09 18.83
CA GLU A 97 25.00 -0.58 19.74
C GLU A 97 25.89 -1.74 19.30
N LYS A 98 26.21 -1.87 18.00
CA LYS A 98 27.39 -2.68 17.56
C LYS A 98 28.48 -1.89 16.83
N GLY A 99 28.25 -0.61 16.51
CA GLY A 99 29.23 0.21 15.78
C GLY A 99 30.32 0.85 16.64
N VAL A 100 30.08 1.06 17.95
CA VAL A 100 31.02 1.77 18.84
C VAL A 100 32.06 0.81 19.43
N GLU A 101 31.73 -0.47 19.63
CA GLU A 101 32.63 -1.45 20.24
C GLU A 101 33.84 -1.79 19.34
N VAL A 102 33.67 -1.75 18.02
CA VAL A 102 34.74 -2.05 17.05
C VAL A 102 35.80 -0.94 17.02
N ILE A 103 35.42 0.31 17.26
CA ILE A 103 36.36 1.44 17.18
C ILE A 103 37.30 1.43 18.38
N VAL A 104 36.78 1.16 19.59
CA VAL A 104 37.58 1.13 20.82
C VAL A 104 38.63 0.02 20.77
N THR A 105 38.27 -1.16 20.27
CA THR A 105 39.19 -2.29 20.14
C THR A 105 40.33 -2.01 19.15
N ILE A 106 40.03 -1.40 18.00
CA ILE A 106 41.05 -1.02 17.02
C ILE A 106 42.04 0.00 17.60
N VAL A 107 41.56 1.02 18.31
CA VAL A 107 42.42 2.07 18.90
C VAL A 107 43.39 1.47 19.93
N VAL A 108 42.93 0.57 20.79
CA VAL A 108 43.79 -0.08 21.80
C VAL A 108 44.90 -0.91 21.12
N ILE A 109 44.56 -1.65 20.07
CA ILE A 109 45.53 -2.46 19.31
C ILE A 109 46.59 -1.56 18.66
N ILE A 110 46.19 -0.44 18.07
CA ILE A 110 47.12 0.52 17.44
C ILE A 110 48.10 1.10 18.48
N ILE A 111 47.61 1.51 19.65
CA ILE A 111 48.46 2.06 20.71
C ILE A 111 49.48 1.02 21.21
N ALA A 112 49.07 -0.24 21.39
CA ALA A 112 49.97 -1.31 21.81
C ALA A 112 51.09 -1.59 20.80
N ILE A 113 50.78 -1.53 19.49
CA ILE A 113 51.78 -1.69 18.42
C ILE A 113 52.79 -0.53 18.43
N ILE A 114 52.32 0.72 18.57
CA ILE A 114 53.20 1.90 18.61
C ILE A 114 54.16 1.81 19.80
N ILE A 115 53.67 1.45 20.98
CA ILE A 115 54.52 1.30 22.19
C ILE A 115 55.56 0.20 21.97
N SER A 116 55.16 -0.94 21.39
CA SER A 116 56.07 -2.05 21.12
C SER A 116 57.20 -1.65 20.17
N ILE A 117 56.88 -0.92 19.10
CA ILE A 117 57.87 -0.40 18.15
C ILE A 117 58.80 0.61 18.84
N PHE A 118 58.24 1.51 19.66
CA PHE A 118 59.04 2.51 20.37
C PHE A 118 60.05 1.89 21.33
N ILE A 119 59.67 0.83 22.05
CA ILE A 119 60.58 0.08 22.91
C ILE A 119 61.70 -0.57 22.08
N LEU A 120 61.37 -1.17 20.93
CA LEU A 120 62.37 -1.78 20.04
C LEU A 120 63.32 -0.77 19.39
N LEU A 121 62.93 0.50 19.28
CA LEU A 121 63.78 1.56 18.76
C LEU A 121 64.66 2.21 19.84
N LEU A 122 64.26 2.08 21.12
CA LEU A 122 64.99 2.63 22.27
C LEU A 122 65.90 1.61 22.97
N CYS A 123 65.66 0.31 22.79
CA CYS A 123 66.54 -0.77 23.21
C CYS A 123 67.52 -1.15 22.10
#